data_AF-A0A419T349-F1
#
_entry.id   AF-A0A419T349-F1
#
_cell.length_a   1.000
_cell.length_b   1.000
_cell.length_c   1.000
_cell.angle_alpha   90.00
_cell.angle_beta   90.00
_cell.angle_gamma   90.00
#
_symmetry.space_group_name_H-M   'P 1'
#
loop_
_entity.id
_entity.type
_entity.pdbx_description
1 polymer ?
#
loop_
_entity_poly.entity_id
_entity_poly.type
_entity_poly.pdbx_seq_one_letter_code
_entity_poly.pdbx_strand_id
1 'polypeptide(L)' 'MNRDELISQVKNEYARIASSESQQHFTQTTTEVTPEAYYEKLLSKVINEISNGTFDNFKSGEEVVTAIANDKTWLSDWK' A
#
# COMPACT_ATOMS: atom_id res chain seq x y z
N MET A 1 -10.45 14.25 6.86
CA MET A 1 -10.43 13.44 5.64
C MET A 1 -11.38 12.27 5.87
N ASN A 2 -12.14 11.86 4.85
CA ASN A 2 -13.03 10.71 4.97
C ASN A 2 -12.33 9.45 4.47
N ARG A 3 -12.79 8.27 4.91
CA ARG A 3 -12.18 6.98 4.55
C ARG A 3 -12.15 6.75 3.04
N ASP A 4 -13.19 7.12 2.30
CA ASP A 4 -13.20 7.05 0.83
C ASP A 4 -12.10 7.91 0.18
N GLU A 5 -11.88 9.12 0.70
CA GLU A 5 -10.82 10.01 0.23
C GLU A 5 -9.43 9.43 0.56
N LEU A 6 -9.27 8.86 1.76
CA LEU A 6 -8.04 8.17 2.17
C LEU A 6 -7.76 6.95 1.28
N ILE A 7 -8.77 6.13 0.99
CA ILE A 7 -8.68 4.98 0.08
C ILE A 7 -8.25 5.44 -1.32
N SER A 8 -8.84 6.52 -1.83
CA SER A 8 -8.47 7.05 -3.15
C SER A 8 -7.01 7.52 -3.20
N GLN A 9 -6.53 8.20 -2.15
CA GLN A 9 -5.14 8.62 -2.06
C GLN A 9 -4.17 7.44 -1.96
N VAL A 10 -4.47 6.45 -1.12
CA VAL A 10 -3.66 5.24 -0.97
C VAL A 10 -3.59 4.44 -2.28
N LYS A 11 -4.71 4.31 -3.00
CA LYS A 11 -4.73 3.68 -4.34
C LYS A 11 -3.81 4.41 -5.31
N ASN A 12 -3.84 5.74 -5.32
CA ASN A 12 -2.99 6.54 -6.19
C ASN A 12 -1.50 6.35 -5.87
N GLU A 13 -1.17 6.34 -4.58
CA GLU A 13 0.22 6.21 -4.15
C GLU A 13 0.78 4.81 -4.45
N TYR A 14 0.02 3.74 -4.20
CA TYR A 14 0.46 2.40 -4.59
C TYR A 14 0.56 2.21 -6.10
N ALA A 15 -0.34 2.80 -6.90
CA ALA A 15 -0.21 2.79 -8.36
C ALA A 15 1.07 3.49 -8.82
N ARG A 16 1.42 4.61 -8.19
CA ARG A 16 2.65 5.36 -8.46
C ARG A 16 3.89 4.57 -8.07
N ILE A 17 3.90 3.93 -6.89
CA ILE A 17 5.00 3.07 -6.44
C ILE A 17 5.16 1.86 -7.37
N ALA A 18 4.08 1.14 -7.69
CA ALA A 18 4.13 0.01 -8.59
C ALA A 18 4.64 0.40 -9.99
N SER A 19 4.24 1.57 -10.50
CA SER A 19 4.73 2.11 -11.77
C SER A 19 6.21 2.52 -11.73
N SER A 20 6.66 3.10 -10.61
CA SER A 20 8.08 3.44 -10.41
C SER A 20 8.96 2.20 -10.21
N GLU A 21 8.50 1.23 -9.41
CA GLU A 21 9.23 -0.02 -9.19
C GLU A 21 9.24 -0.88 -10.44
N SER A 22 8.14 -1.03 -11.18
CA SER A 22 8.15 -1.79 -12.44
C SER A 22 9.15 -1.25 -13.47
N GLN A 23 9.36 0.07 -13.52
CA GLN A 23 10.42 0.69 -14.33
C GLN A 23 11.83 0.38 -13.80
N GLN A 24 12.02 0.36 -12.48
CA GLN A 24 13.32 0.09 -11.84
C GLN A 24 13.67 -1.41 -11.79
N HIS A 25 12.67 -2.29 -11.68
CA HIS A 25 12.79 -3.74 -11.55
C HIS A 25 12.92 -4.44 -12.91
N PHE A 26 12.84 -3.69 -14.02
CA PHE A 26 13.07 -4.21 -15.38
C PHE A 26 14.46 -4.86 -15.55
N THR A 27 15.37 -4.73 -14.58
CA THR A 27 16.72 -5.28 -14.64
C THR A 27 17.08 -6.32 -13.58
N GLN A 28 16.27 -6.60 -12.55
CA GLN A 28 16.72 -7.46 -11.45
C GLN A 28 15.65 -8.38 -10.81
N THR A 29 15.75 -9.67 -11.14
CA THR A 29 15.76 -10.83 -10.21
C THR A 29 14.45 -11.41 -9.61
N THR A 30 14.27 -12.71 -9.84
CA THR A 30 13.77 -13.79 -8.96
C THR A 30 13.04 -13.37 -7.68
N THR A 31 11.74 -13.13 -7.80
CA THR A 31 10.77 -13.34 -6.73
C THR A 31 9.59 -14.08 -7.34
N GLU A 32 9.08 -15.12 -6.68
CA GLU A 32 7.99 -15.98 -7.17
C GLU A 32 6.64 -15.25 -7.34
N VAL A 33 6.60 -13.94 -7.07
CA VAL A 33 5.43 -13.07 -7.10
C VAL A 33 5.79 -11.83 -7.90
N THR A 34 4.99 -11.50 -8.93
CA THR A 34 5.17 -10.26 -9.68
C THR A 34 4.94 -9.04 -8.77
N PRO A 35 5.63 -7.91 -9.02
CA PRO A 35 5.42 -6.69 -8.25
C PRO A 35 3.95 -6.26 -8.24
N GLU A 36 3.23 -6.47 -9.34
CA GLU A 36 1.79 -6.23 -9.44
C GLU A 36 0.99 -7.02 -8.39
N ALA A 37 1.19 -8.34 -8.32
CA ALA A 37 0.47 -9.19 -7.37
C ALA A 37 0.83 -8.88 -5.90
N TYR A 38 2.06 -8.42 -5.63
CA TYR A 38 2.46 -7.95 -4.31
C TYR A 38 1.68 -6.69 -3.92
N TYR A 39 1.64 -5.68 -4.79
CA TYR A 39 0.94 -4.42 -4.51
C TYR A 39 -0.57 -4.56 -4.46
N GLU A 40 -1.17 -5.46 -5.24
CA GLU A 40 -2.60 -5.76 -5.16
C GLU A 40 -2.97 -6.35 -3.79
N LYS A 41 -2.21 -7.33 -3.29
CA LYS A 41 -2.44 -7.92 -1.95
C LYS A 41 -2.27 -6.88 -0.85
N LEU A 42 -1.21 -6.07 -0.94
CA LEU A 42 -0.93 -5.01 0.00
C LEU A 42 -2.08 -3.99 0.04
N LEU A 43 -2.47 -3.47 -1.14
CA LEU A 43 -3.55 -2.50 -1.29
C LEU A 43 -4.88 -3.03 -0.72
N SER A 44 -5.22 -4.30 -1.00
CA SER A 44 -6.43 -4.92 -0.47
C SER A 44 -6.46 -4.92 1.06
N LYS A 45 -5.34 -5.28 1.71
CA LYS A 45 -5.24 -5.21 3.18
C LYS A 45 -5.29 -3.78 3.69
N VAL A 46 -4.61 -2.83 3.04
CA VAL A 46 -4.66 -1.43 3.47
C VAL A 46 -6.08 -0.88 3.42
N ILE A 47 -6.85 -1.18 2.37
CA ILE A 47 -8.25 -0.76 2.25
C ILE A 47 -9.11 -1.34 3.38
N ASN A 48 -8.86 -2.61 3.74
CA ASN A 48 -9.55 -3.26 4.86
C ASN A 48 -9.26 -2.56 6.19
N GLU A 49 -7.99 -2.27 6.47
CA GLU A 49 -7.55 -1.56 7.68
C GLU A 49 -8.08 -0.11 7.73
N ILE A 50 -8.13 0.60 6.59
CA ILE A 50 -8.77 1.92 6.51
C ILE A 50 -10.27 1.80 6.82
N SER A 51 -10.95 0.78 6.29
CA SER A 51 -12.37 0.56 6.54
C SER A 51 -12.66 0.22 8.01
N ASN A 52 -11.74 -0.47 8.68
CA ASN A 52 -11.78 -0.76 10.11
C ASN A 52 -11.46 0.45 10.99
N GLY A 53 -10.92 1.53 10.41
CA GLY A 53 -10.55 2.75 11.11
C GLY A 53 -9.16 2.74 11.74
N THR A 54 -8.30 1.77 11.39
CA THR A 54 -6.91 1.67 11.85
C THR A 54 -6.12 2.95 11.54
N PHE A 55 -6.44 3.60 10.41
CA PHE A 55 -5.76 4.80 9.92
C PHE A 55 -6.56 6.11 10.08
N ASP A 56 -7.61 6.16 10.91
CA ASP A 56 -8.44 7.38 11.08
C ASP A 56 -7.64 8.58 11.64
N ASN A 57 -6.51 8.35 12.30
CA ASN A 57 -5.62 9.41 12.81
C ASN A 57 -4.67 9.99 11.74
N PHE A 58 -4.61 9.41 10.54
CA PHE A 58 -3.71 9.83 9.48
C PHE A 58 -4.32 10.96 8.65
N LYS A 59 -3.49 11.90 8.17
CA LYS A 59 -3.98 13.09 7.46
C LYS A 59 -3.96 12.93 5.95
N SER A 60 -3.17 11.98 5.43
CA SER A 60 -2.98 11.75 3.99
C SER A 60 -2.73 10.26 3.68
N GLY A 61 -3.00 9.84 2.44
CA GLY A 61 -2.69 8.48 1.98
C GLY A 61 -1.18 8.19 1.95
N GLU A 62 -0.36 9.21 1.68
CA GLU A 62 1.12 9.12 1.74
C GLU A 62 1.60 8.72 3.14
N GLU A 63 1.04 9.29 4.21
CA GLU A 63 1.43 8.94 5.58
C GLU A 63 1.07 7.48 5.91
N VAL A 64 -0.07 6.99 5.42
CA VAL A 64 -0.48 5.58 5.59
C VAL A 64 0.48 4.65 4.88
N VAL A 65 0.76 4.90 3.60
CA VAL A 65 1.68 4.08 2.80
C VAL A 65 3.09 4.10 3.41
N THR A 66 3.54 5.27 3.87
CA THR A 66 4.84 5.43 4.55
C THR A 66 4.87 4.66 5.87
N ALA A 67 3.83 4.75 6.71
CA ALA A 67 3.78 4.03 7.98
C ALA A 67 3.82 2.51 7.78
N ILE A 68 3.10 1.98 6.79
CA ILE A 68 3.10 0.56 6.44
C ILE A 68 4.45 0.11 5.87
N ALA A 69 5.08 0.95 5.05
CA ALA A 69 6.40 0.66 4.49
C ALA A 69 7.48 0.59 5.59
N ASN A 70 7.37 1.43 6.61
CA ASN A 70 8.27 1.43 7.77
C ASN A 70 7.95 0.30 8.74
N ASP A 71 6.67 0.02 8.98
CA ASP A 71 6.23 -0.99 9.93
C ASP A 71 5.03 -1.79 9.39
N LYS A 72 5.26 -3.06 9.05
CA LYS A 72 4.23 -3.93 8.49
C LYS A 72 3.21 -4.42 9.52
N THR A 73 3.38 -4.13 10.82
CA THR A 73 2.44 -4.56 11.86
C THR A 73 1.11 -3.80 11.81
N TRP A 74 1.08 -2.65 11.13
CA TRP A 74 -0.15 -1.94 10.76
C TRP A 74 -1.09 -2.78 9.90
N LEU A 75 -0.59 -3.83 9.23
CA LEU A 75 -1.40 -4.75 8.45
C LEU A 75 -1.61 -6.04 9.23
N SER A 76 -2.84 -6.23 9.71
CA SER A 76 -3.23 -7.47 10.37
C SER A 76 -2.92 -8.68 9.48
N ASP A 77 -2.26 -9.68 10.05
CA ASP A 77 -1.92 -10.94 9.37
C ASP A 77 -1.02 -10.74 8.13
N TRP A 78 -0.12 -9.76 8.14
CA TRP A 78 0.93 -9.62 7.14
C TRP A 78 2.11 -10.53 7.47
N LYS A 79 2.37 -11.54 6.64
CA LYS A 79 3.41 -12.55 6.87
C LYS A 79 4.20 -12.84 5.60
#